data_AF-A0A433RE73-F1
#
_entry.id   AF-A0A433RE73-F1
#
_cell.length_a   1.000
_cell.length_b   1.000
_cell.length_c   1.000
_cell.angle_alpha   90.00
_cell.angle_beta   90.00
_cell.angle_gamma   90.00
#
_symmetry.space_group_name_H-M   'P 1'
#
loop_
_entity.id
_entity.type
_entity.pdbx_description
1 polymer ?
#
loop_
_entity_poly.entity_id
_entity_poly.type
_entity_poly.pdbx_seq_one_letter_code
_entity_poly.pdbx_strand_id
1 'polypeptide(L)'
;MKRKRLALVCLLLAVGVTSACEQTQSGAKPRAMSPITDEEAAQVQAPSPTGYEANDDVRVRIRPAKGDDRVIEDREETRRIAETLMNAPFANAKVSMVRPPDYAIEVGTENGRDGFAIEADFQVWITPSLDQLEIVRETSQYAKLTPEASEEALRILLFAK
;
A
#
# COMPACT_ATOMS: atom_id res chain seq x y z
N MET A 1 -24.69 -3.97 51.43
CA MET A 1 -24.64 -5.44 51.57
C MET A 1 -23.71 -6.03 50.51
N LYS A 2 -22.72 -6.84 50.93
CA LYS A 2 -21.95 -7.93 50.23
C LYS A 2 -21.45 -7.67 48.77
N ARG A 3 -20.17 -7.30 48.55
CA ARG A 3 -18.95 -8.13 48.31
C ARG A 3 -19.08 -9.06 47.09
N LYS A 4 -18.13 -9.13 46.14
CA LYS A 4 -16.79 -9.75 46.30
C LYS A 4 -15.80 -9.34 45.20
N ARG A 5 -14.53 -9.21 45.60
CA ARG A 5 -13.31 -9.16 44.77
C ARG A 5 -12.95 -10.58 44.33
N LEU A 6 -12.35 -10.75 43.15
CA LEU A 6 -11.53 -11.92 42.84
C LEU A 6 -10.33 -11.48 42.00
N ALA A 7 -9.17 -11.46 42.66
CA ALA A 7 -7.87 -11.49 42.00
C ALA A 7 -7.51 -12.96 41.77
N LEU A 8 -6.87 -13.27 40.64
CA LEU A 8 -6.12 -14.51 40.49
C LEU A 8 -4.75 -14.21 39.91
N VAL A 9 -3.76 -14.49 40.74
CA VAL A 9 -2.31 -14.51 40.52
C VAL A 9 -1.93 -15.95 40.20
N CYS A 10 -1.09 -16.17 39.18
CA CYS A 10 -0.21 -17.33 39.00
C CYS A 10 0.95 -16.87 38.11
N LEU A 11 2.08 -16.44 38.67
CA LEU A 11 3.23 -17.20 39.18
C LEU A 11 4.01 -17.99 38.09
N LEU A 12 5.19 -17.45 37.84
CA LEU A 12 6.37 -17.91 37.11
C LEU A 12 6.70 -19.41 37.19
N LEU A 13 7.24 -19.96 36.10
CA LEU A 13 8.35 -20.91 36.15
C LEU A 13 9.39 -20.55 35.08
N ALA A 14 10.57 -20.16 35.57
CA ALA A 14 11.82 -20.13 34.81
C ALA A 14 12.46 -21.51 34.88
N VAL A 15 12.96 -22.01 33.74
CA VAL A 15 14.03 -23.02 33.73
C VAL A 15 15.02 -22.61 32.66
N GLY A 16 16.17 -22.11 33.10
CA GLY A 16 17.39 -22.11 32.32
C GLY A 16 18.11 -23.44 32.47
N VAL A 17 18.70 -23.92 31.38
CA VAL A 17 19.79 -24.91 31.43
C VAL A 17 20.85 -24.47 30.42
N THR A 18 22.03 -24.19 30.96
CA THR A 18 23.31 -24.04 30.28
C THR A 18 23.92 -25.43 30.06
N SER A 19 24.46 -25.73 28.88
CA SER A 19 25.57 -26.69 28.68
C SER A 19 25.97 -26.65 27.20
N ALA A 20 27.12 -26.06 26.86
CA ALA A 20 28.43 -26.70 26.77
C ALA A 20 28.76 -27.09 25.31
N CYS A 21 29.85 -26.51 24.82
CA CYS A 21 30.46 -26.80 23.53
C CYS A 21 30.96 -28.24 23.46
N GLU A 22 30.78 -28.90 22.32
CA GLU A 22 31.70 -29.96 21.90
C GLU A 22 31.88 -29.93 20.37
N GLN A 23 33.14 -29.83 19.96
CA GLN A 23 33.61 -29.90 18.58
C GLN A 23 33.49 -31.34 18.05
N THR A 24 33.19 -31.49 16.77
CA THR A 24 33.82 -32.55 15.97
C THR A 24 34.07 -32.03 14.57
N GLN A 25 35.36 -31.85 14.27
CA GLN A 25 35.89 -31.69 12.92
C GLN A 25 35.69 -33.01 12.15
N SER A 26 35.15 -32.94 10.94
CA SER A 26 35.37 -33.97 9.92
C SER A 26 35.72 -33.28 8.62
N GLY A 27 36.88 -33.66 8.09
CA GLY A 27 37.58 -32.93 7.04
C GLY A 27 36.90 -33.02 5.68
N ALA A 28 36.82 -31.88 5.01
CA ALA A 28 36.67 -31.80 3.57
C ALA A 28 37.76 -30.87 3.02
N LYS A 29 38.59 -31.46 2.18
CA LYS A 29 39.66 -30.89 1.35
C LYS A 29 39.35 -29.48 0.84
N PRO A 30 40.20 -28.46 1.06
CA PRO A 30 39.97 -27.13 0.51
C PRO A 30 40.17 -27.16 -1.01
N ARG A 31 39.10 -26.83 -1.74
CA ARG A 31 39.17 -26.48 -3.16
C ARG A 31 39.68 -25.02 -3.21
N ALA A 32 40.72 -24.77 -3.99
CA ALA A 32 41.32 -23.45 -4.14
C ALA A 32 40.24 -22.41 -4.48
N MET A 33 40.13 -21.39 -3.62
CA MET A 33 39.36 -20.17 -3.89
C MET A 33 40.14 -19.36 -4.93
N SER A 34 39.55 -19.21 -6.11
CA SER A 34 39.89 -18.13 -7.03
C SER A 34 39.51 -16.80 -6.37
N PRO A 35 40.29 -15.72 -6.56
CA PRO A 35 39.96 -14.42 -6.01
C PRO A 35 38.66 -13.92 -6.65
N ILE A 36 37.65 -13.67 -5.80
CA ILE A 36 36.47 -12.89 -6.17
C ILE A 36 36.96 -11.45 -6.23
N THR A 37 37.07 -10.92 -7.44
CA THR A 37 37.37 -9.52 -7.71
C THR A 37 36.24 -8.66 -7.12
N ASP A 38 36.61 -7.62 -6.39
CA ASP A 38 35.72 -6.58 -5.86
C ASP A 38 35.12 -5.75 -7.01
N GLU A 39 34.22 -6.32 -7.81
CA GLU A 39 33.54 -5.59 -8.88
C GLU A 39 32.13 -6.17 -9.16
N GLU A 40 31.34 -6.41 -8.11
CA GLU A 40 29.90 -6.65 -8.26
C GLU A 40 29.10 -6.02 -7.11
N ALA A 41 29.41 -4.76 -6.84
CA ALA A 41 28.68 -3.92 -5.89
C ALA A 41 27.98 -2.77 -6.62
N ALA A 42 27.16 -3.06 -7.65
CA ALA A 42 26.30 -2.03 -8.24
C ALA A 42 25.15 -2.56 -9.12
N GLN A 43 24.39 -3.60 -8.74
CA GLN A 43 23.04 -3.82 -9.29
C GLN A 43 22.11 -4.52 -8.29
N VAL A 44 21.71 -3.82 -7.22
CA VAL A 44 20.39 -4.08 -6.62
C VAL A 44 19.45 -3.05 -7.23
N GLN A 45 18.92 -3.41 -8.40
CA GLN A 45 17.82 -2.71 -9.01
C GLN A 45 16.67 -2.76 -7.99
N ALA A 46 16.26 -1.59 -7.49
CA ALA A 46 15.03 -1.49 -6.72
C ALA A 46 13.91 -2.19 -7.52
N PRO A 47 13.04 -3.00 -6.90
CA PRO A 47 11.95 -3.61 -7.64
C PRO A 47 11.15 -2.50 -8.31
N SER A 48 11.12 -2.50 -9.65
CA SER A 48 10.24 -1.63 -10.42
C SER A 48 8.82 -1.79 -9.88
N PRO A 49 8.08 -0.70 -9.60
CA PRO A 49 6.66 -0.82 -9.37
C PRO A 49 6.09 -1.48 -10.61
N THR A 50 5.36 -2.58 -10.45
CA THR A 50 4.61 -3.21 -11.54
C THR A 50 3.69 -2.15 -12.14
N GLY A 51 4.15 -1.55 -13.26
CA GLY A 51 3.59 -0.32 -13.80
C GLY A 51 2.24 -0.59 -14.40
N TYR A 52 1.21 0.05 -13.86
CA TYR A 52 -0.05 0.17 -14.55
C TYR A 52 0.18 1.00 -15.82
N GLU A 53 0.01 0.38 -17.00
CA GLU A 53 -0.10 1.09 -18.27
C GLU A 53 -1.58 1.38 -18.52
N ALA A 54 -1.94 2.67 -18.48
CA ALA A 54 -3.30 3.08 -18.73
C ALA A 54 -3.70 2.76 -20.17
N ASN A 55 -4.73 1.93 -20.32
CA ASN A 55 -5.33 1.68 -21.63
C ASN A 55 -6.24 2.85 -22.04
N ASP A 56 -6.53 2.90 -23.33
CA ASP A 56 -7.36 3.93 -23.95
C ASP A 56 -8.83 3.94 -23.45
N ASP A 57 -9.26 2.84 -22.82
CA ASP A 57 -10.63 2.59 -22.34
C ASP A 57 -10.79 2.71 -20.81
N VAL A 58 -9.80 3.32 -20.13
CA VAL A 58 -9.85 3.54 -18.68
C VAL A 58 -10.97 4.52 -18.33
N ARG A 59 -11.68 4.20 -17.25
CA ARG A 59 -12.75 4.99 -16.67
C ARG A 59 -12.50 5.12 -15.17
N VAL A 60 -12.76 6.31 -14.64
CA VAL A 60 -12.61 6.61 -13.21
C VAL A 60 -13.91 7.20 -12.69
N ARG A 61 -14.52 6.51 -11.72
CA ARG A 61 -15.71 6.97 -11.01
C ARG A 61 -15.30 7.52 -9.65
N ILE A 62 -15.72 8.73 -9.34
CA ILE A 62 -15.49 9.41 -8.06
C ILE A 62 -16.80 9.49 -7.31
N ARG A 63 -16.81 9.02 -6.08
CA ARG A 63 -17.92 9.10 -5.14
C ARG A 63 -17.48 9.89 -3.91
N PRO A 64 -17.78 11.21 -3.85
CA PRO A 64 -17.40 12.01 -2.70
C PRO A 64 -18.21 11.62 -1.46
N ALA A 65 -17.68 11.88 -0.27
CA ALA A 65 -18.41 11.69 0.98
C ALA A 65 -19.67 12.58 1.07
N LYS A 66 -19.67 13.70 0.34
CA LYS A 66 -20.78 14.64 0.21
C LYS A 66 -20.84 15.15 -1.23
N GLY A 67 -22.01 15.05 -1.85
CA GLY A 67 -22.24 15.43 -3.24
C GLY A 67 -22.69 14.24 -4.07
N ASP A 68 -22.76 14.46 -5.38
CA ASP A 68 -23.17 13.44 -6.34
C ASP A 68 -21.97 12.70 -6.91
N ASP A 69 -22.16 11.42 -7.20
CA ASP A 69 -21.20 10.59 -7.92
C ASP A 69 -20.96 11.14 -9.32
N ARG A 70 -19.72 11.06 -9.80
CA ARG A 70 -19.36 11.47 -11.16
C ARG A 70 -18.32 10.56 -11.79
N VAL A 71 -18.21 10.63 -13.10
CA VAL A 71 -17.16 9.97 -13.90
C VAL A 71 -16.33 11.07 -14.52
N ILE A 72 -15.00 10.93 -14.50
CA ILE A 72 -14.12 11.89 -15.19
C ILE A 72 -14.30 11.71 -16.70
N GLU A 73 -14.68 12.77 -17.41
CA GLU A 73 -14.87 12.74 -18.86
C GLU A 73 -13.54 12.96 -19.61
N ASP A 74 -12.65 13.78 -19.06
CA ASP A 74 -11.35 14.07 -19.67
C ASP A 74 -10.42 12.85 -19.60
N ARG A 75 -9.98 12.40 -20.77
CA ARG A 75 -9.15 11.19 -20.90
C ARG A 75 -7.79 11.35 -20.23
N GLU A 76 -7.18 12.52 -20.35
CA GLU A 76 -5.86 12.77 -19.77
C GLU A 76 -5.93 12.86 -18.25
N GLU A 77 -6.97 13.49 -17.69
CA GLU A 77 -7.22 13.50 -16.25
C GLU A 77 -7.54 12.11 -15.72
N THR A 78 -8.36 11.34 -16.45
CA THR A 78 -8.66 9.93 -16.14
C THR A 78 -7.39 9.09 -16.06
N ARG A 79 -6.50 9.22 -17.05
CA ARG A 79 -5.22 8.52 -17.07
C ARG A 79 -4.32 8.94 -15.92
N ARG A 80 -4.13 10.25 -15.72
CA ARG A 80 -3.25 10.77 -14.65
C ARG A 80 -3.69 10.34 -13.26
N ILE A 81 -4.99 10.40 -12.95
CA ILE A 81 -5.47 9.96 -11.63
C ILE A 81 -5.35 8.44 -11.46
N ALA A 82 -5.67 7.66 -12.50
CA ALA A 82 -5.52 6.21 -12.45
C ALA A 82 -4.05 5.80 -12.24
N GLU A 83 -3.12 6.37 -13.00
CA GLU A 83 -1.67 6.16 -12.83
C GLU A 83 -1.21 6.54 -11.42
N THR A 84 -1.67 7.68 -10.89
CA THR A 84 -1.31 8.16 -9.55
C THR A 84 -1.77 7.20 -8.45
N LEU A 85 -3.02 6.72 -8.54
CA LEU A 85 -3.59 5.83 -7.53
C LEU A 85 -3.04 4.41 -7.63
N MET A 86 -2.89 3.86 -8.84
CA MET A 86 -2.44 2.49 -9.07
C MET A 86 -0.96 2.30 -8.72
N ASN A 87 -0.13 3.29 -9.02
CA ASN A 87 1.32 3.25 -8.80
C ASN A 87 1.74 3.85 -7.45
N ALA A 88 0.80 4.19 -6.57
CA ALA A 88 1.13 4.71 -5.25
C ALA A 88 1.99 3.69 -4.45
N PRO A 89 2.93 4.15 -3.60
CA PRO A 89 3.85 3.28 -2.88
C PRO A 89 3.16 2.60 -1.68
N PHE A 90 2.30 1.63 -1.96
CA PHE A 90 1.53 0.93 -0.92
C PHE A 90 2.43 0.09 -0.02
N ALA A 91 2.26 0.28 1.29
CA ALA A 91 2.73 -0.63 2.32
C ALA A 91 1.62 -1.62 2.68
N ASN A 92 2.00 -2.87 2.97
CA ASN A 92 1.10 -3.87 3.55
C ASN A 92 0.84 -3.53 5.01
N ALA A 93 -0.10 -2.61 5.24
CA ALA A 93 -0.47 -2.10 6.54
C ALA A 93 -2.00 -2.05 6.66
N LYS A 94 -2.52 -2.74 7.68
CA LYS A 94 -3.92 -2.61 8.06
C LYS A 94 -4.06 -1.34 8.91
N VAL A 95 -4.69 -0.31 8.34
CA VAL A 95 -4.94 0.95 9.03
C VAL A 95 -6.42 1.06 9.42
N SER A 96 -6.67 1.69 10.57
CA SER A 96 -8.02 2.08 10.99
C SER A 96 -8.07 3.59 11.01
N MET A 97 -8.76 4.19 10.05
CA MET A 97 -8.88 5.64 9.94
C MET A 97 -9.91 6.17 10.94
N VAL A 98 -9.63 7.31 11.58
CA VAL A 98 -10.51 7.90 12.61
C VAL A 98 -11.81 8.45 12.02
N ARG A 99 -11.80 8.81 10.74
CA ARG A 99 -12.93 9.39 10.00
C ARG A 99 -13.21 8.62 8.71
N PRO A 100 -14.43 8.69 8.15
CA PRO A 100 -14.72 8.16 6.82
C PRO A 100 -13.84 8.79 5.73
N PRO A 101 -13.63 8.10 4.59
CA PRO A 101 -12.90 8.67 3.45
C PRO A 101 -13.63 9.89 2.88
N ASP A 102 -12.88 10.81 2.28
CA ASP A 102 -13.43 11.96 1.56
C ASP A 102 -13.93 11.57 0.17
N TYR A 103 -13.29 10.56 -0.44
CA TYR A 103 -13.68 9.99 -1.72
C TYR A 103 -13.57 8.47 -1.70
N ALA A 104 -14.53 7.79 -2.29
CA ALA A 104 -14.34 6.45 -2.84
C ALA A 104 -14.11 6.59 -4.35
N ILE A 105 -13.06 5.95 -4.87
CA ILE A 105 -12.68 6.05 -6.28
C ILE A 105 -12.58 4.65 -6.85
N GLU A 106 -13.28 4.42 -7.95
CA GLU A 106 -13.26 3.14 -8.68
C GLU A 106 -12.54 3.39 -10.00
N VAL A 107 -11.45 2.67 -10.21
CA VAL A 107 -10.69 2.66 -11.47
C VAL A 107 -11.04 1.36 -12.18
N GLY A 108 -11.41 1.46 -13.45
CA GLY A 108 -11.81 0.31 -14.23
C GLY A 108 -11.74 0.57 -15.72
N THR A 109 -12.18 -0.42 -16.50
CA THR A 109 -12.23 -0.34 -17.95
C THR A 109 -13.67 -0.42 -18.45
N GLU A 110 -13.98 0.35 -19.49
CA GLU A 110 -15.27 0.26 -20.16
C GLU A 110 -15.29 -0.93 -21.12
N ASN A 111 -16.01 -1.99 -20.77
CA ASN A 111 -16.13 -3.18 -21.60
C ASN A 111 -17.42 -3.17 -22.40
N GLY A 112 -17.45 -2.36 -23.47
CA GLY A 112 -18.47 -2.38 -24.52
C GLY A 112 -19.91 -2.60 -24.02
N ARG A 113 -20.54 -3.70 -24.45
CA ARG A 113 -21.97 -3.98 -24.22
C ARG A 113 -22.35 -4.26 -22.75
N ASP A 114 -21.38 -4.59 -21.89
CA ASP A 114 -21.64 -5.22 -20.59
C ASP A 114 -21.16 -4.39 -19.36
N GLY A 115 -20.70 -3.16 -19.58
CA GLY A 115 -20.54 -2.16 -18.51
C GLY A 115 -19.11 -1.98 -17.98
N PHE A 116 -19.03 -1.30 -16.82
CA PHE A 116 -17.79 -0.86 -16.18
C PHE A 116 -17.20 -1.99 -15.33
N ALA A 117 -16.04 -2.52 -15.74
CA ALA A 117 -15.32 -3.55 -15.01
C ALA A 117 -14.33 -2.88 -14.05
N ILE A 118 -14.60 -2.98 -12.74
CA ILE A 118 -13.75 -2.41 -11.70
C ILE A 118 -12.45 -3.22 -11.60
N GLU A 119 -11.32 -2.55 -11.75
CA GLU A 119 -9.97 -3.11 -11.58
C GLU A 119 -9.40 -2.81 -10.21
N ALA A 120 -9.70 -1.63 -9.65
CA ALA A 120 -9.27 -1.24 -8.32
C ALA A 120 -10.23 -0.23 -7.67
N ASP A 121 -10.45 -0.42 -6.37
CA ASP A 121 -11.22 0.49 -5.52
C ASP A 121 -10.32 1.11 -4.46
N PHE A 122 -10.42 2.43 -4.33
CA PHE A 122 -9.63 3.23 -3.41
C PHE A 122 -10.53 4.00 -2.46
N GLN A 123 -10.17 3.99 -1.18
CA GLN A 123 -10.66 4.94 -0.20
C GLN A 123 -9.60 6.02 -0.01
N VAL A 124 -9.98 7.29 -0.16
CA VAL A 124 -9.04 8.41 -0.17
C VAL A 124 -9.41 9.41 0.91
N TRP A 125 -8.40 9.85 1.67
CA TRP A 125 -8.49 10.90 2.67
C TRP A 125 -7.55 12.04 2.29
N ILE A 126 -8.04 13.26 2.42
CA ILE A 126 -7.23 14.48 2.43
C ILE A 126 -6.66 14.65 3.84
N THR A 127 -5.36 14.88 3.98
CA THR A 127 -4.76 15.18 5.29
C THR A 127 -5.41 16.41 5.91
N PRO A 128 -5.44 16.54 7.25
CA PRO A 128 -5.99 17.74 7.90
C PRO A 128 -5.31 19.06 7.48
N SER A 129 -4.04 18.98 7.06
CA SER A 129 -3.26 20.08 6.49
C SER A 129 -3.62 20.44 5.05
N LEU A 130 -4.48 19.65 4.39
CA LEU A 130 -4.96 19.82 3.02
C LEU A 130 -3.86 19.81 1.94
N ASP A 131 -2.74 19.14 2.24
CA ASP A 131 -1.54 19.14 1.41
C ASP A 131 -1.21 17.76 0.83
N GLN A 132 -1.79 16.69 1.38
CA GLN A 132 -1.48 15.32 0.98
C GLN A 132 -2.72 14.44 0.95
N LEU A 133 -2.63 13.36 0.16
CA LEU A 133 -3.63 12.29 0.13
C LEU A 133 -3.10 11.03 0.81
N GLU A 134 -3.95 10.44 1.62
CA GLU A 134 -3.80 9.10 2.20
C GLU A 134 -4.77 8.17 1.49
N ILE A 135 -4.28 7.02 1.03
CA ILE A 135 -5.02 6.07 0.21
C ILE A 135 -5.01 4.71 0.89
N VAL A 136 -6.19 4.12 0.99
CA VAL A 136 -6.34 2.70 1.31
C VAL A 136 -6.92 2.01 0.09
N ARG A 137 -6.28 0.93 -0.34
CA ARG A 137 -6.90 -0.03 -1.26
C ARG A 137 -6.98 -1.38 -0.57
N GLU A 138 -8.00 -2.14 -0.90
CA GLU A 138 -8.33 -3.38 -0.19
C GLU A 138 -8.46 -3.13 1.34
N THR A 139 -8.35 -4.18 2.16
CA THR A 139 -8.45 -4.05 3.63
C THR A 139 -7.09 -3.96 4.34
N SER A 140 -5.98 -3.93 3.58
CA SER A 140 -4.64 -4.09 4.14
C SER A 140 -3.51 -3.37 3.38
N GLN A 141 -3.83 -2.47 2.46
CA GLN A 141 -2.82 -1.69 1.74
C GLN A 141 -3.04 -0.19 1.96
N TYR A 142 -1.99 0.48 2.42
CA TYR A 142 -2.01 1.90 2.72
C TYR A 142 -0.85 2.61 2.03
N ALA A 143 -1.14 3.75 1.41
CA ALA A 143 -0.15 4.65 0.85
C ALA A 143 -0.42 6.09 1.31
N LYS A 144 0.64 6.86 1.44
CA LYS A 144 0.58 8.32 1.55
C LYS A 144 1.28 8.89 0.33
N LEU A 145 0.57 9.67 -0.48
CA LEU A 145 1.13 10.27 -1.67
C LEU A 145 2.16 11.36 -1.32
N THR A 146 3.11 11.58 -2.23
CA THR A 146 3.98 12.76 -2.13
C THR A 146 3.15 14.04 -2.27
N PRO A 147 3.64 15.20 -1.79
CA PRO A 147 2.92 16.47 -1.97
C PRO A 147 2.59 16.76 -3.43
N GLU A 148 3.51 16.50 -4.36
CA GLU A 148 3.34 16.78 -5.79
C GLU A 148 2.26 15.88 -6.42
N ALA A 149 2.29 14.58 -6.12
CA ALA A 149 1.26 13.65 -6.58
C ALA A 149 -0.11 13.96 -5.95
N SER A 150 -0.12 14.44 -4.71
CA SER A 150 -1.34 14.85 -4.01
C SER A 150 -1.94 16.11 -4.62
N GLU A 151 -1.11 17.10 -4.97
CA GLU A 151 -1.56 18.33 -5.61
C GLU A 151 -2.25 18.05 -6.94
N GLU A 152 -1.63 17.24 -7.80
CA GLU A 152 -2.22 16.89 -9.10
C GLU A 152 -3.51 16.06 -8.92
N ALA A 153 -3.52 15.09 -8.01
CA ALA A 153 -4.72 14.31 -7.72
C ALA A 153 -5.85 15.18 -7.15
N LEU A 154 -5.56 16.10 -6.22
CA LEU A 154 -6.53 17.04 -5.66
C LEU A 154 -7.11 17.96 -6.74
N ARG A 155 -6.28 18.44 -7.68
CA ARG A 155 -6.74 19.25 -8.82
C ARG A 155 -7.81 18.49 -9.63
N ILE A 156 -7.57 17.22 -9.94
CA ILE A 156 -8.52 16.38 -10.67
C ILE A 156 -9.78 16.11 -9.81
N LEU A 157 -9.61 15.74 -8.54
CA LEU A 157 -10.73 15.45 -7.63
C LEU A 157 -11.64 16.65 -7.36
N LEU A 158 -11.13 17.88 -7.46
CA LEU A 158 -11.93 19.08 -7.22
C LEU A 158 -12.53 19.67 -8.50
N PHE A 159 -11.81 19.62 -9.63
CA PHE A 159 -12.14 20.41 -10.81
C PHE A 159 -12.48 19.61 -12.07
N ALA A 160 -12.11 18.32 -12.13
CA ALA A 160 -12.45 17.49 -13.28
C ALA A 160 -13.98 17.35 -13.39
N LYS A 161 -14.47 17.40 -14.63
CA LYS A 161 -15.89 17.24 -14.96
C LYS A 161 -16.18 15.84 -15.43
#